data_AF-Q6S968-F1
#
_entry.id   AF-Q6S968-F1
#
_cell.length_a   1.000
_cell.length_b   1.000
_cell.length_c   1.000
_cell.angle_alpha   90.00
_cell.angle_beta   90.00
_cell.angle_gamma   90.00
#
_symmetry.space_group_name_H-M   'P 1'
#
loop_
_entity.id
_entity.type
_entity.pdbx_description
1 polymer ?
#
loop_
_entity_poly.entity_id
_entity_poly.type
_entity_poly.pdbx_seq_one_letter_code
_entity_poly.pdbx_strand_id
1 'polypeptide(L)'
;VTDMLQDSISWRTEKIKKCLENNNGNRCNKKNKCKDDCECFQRWVDKKKTEWKAIKEHFGNQEAFKKEGGNSASGMLGKEFESPDFVLQTLLKKDLLLTSLQEAYGNTEDIKHIKEMLDKEEAAVLDILGGGKDNTTIDKLL
;
A
#
# COMPACT_ATOMS: atom_id res chain seq x y z
N VAL A 1 -7.08 -2.11 -4.90
CA VAL A 1 -6.23 -2.11 -3.68
C VAL A 1 -6.13 -3.51 -3.11
N THR A 2 -7.25 -4.21 -2.89
CA THR A 2 -7.29 -5.61 -2.41
C THR A 2 -6.35 -6.55 -3.16
N ASP A 3 -6.43 -6.60 -4.49
CA ASP A 3 -5.57 -7.49 -5.30
C ASP A 3 -4.08 -7.22 -5.10
N MET A 4 -3.68 -5.94 -4.96
CA MET A 4 -2.29 -5.58 -4.69
C MET A 4 -1.85 -6.07 -3.30
N LEU A 5 -2.71 -5.96 -2.29
CA LEU A 5 -2.42 -6.42 -0.95
C LEU A 5 -2.30 -7.96 -0.91
N GLN A 6 -3.19 -8.67 -1.61
CA GLN A 6 -3.12 -10.12 -1.75
C GLN A 6 -1.86 -10.59 -2.50
N ASP A 7 -1.54 -9.94 -3.64
CA ASP A 7 -0.30 -10.19 -4.37
C ASP A 7 0.93 -10.00 -3.46
N SER A 8 0.94 -8.94 -2.65
CA SER A 8 2.02 -8.65 -1.70
C SER A 8 2.17 -9.76 -0.65
N ILE A 9 1.06 -10.34 -0.16
CA ILE A 9 1.09 -11.51 0.73
C ILE A 9 1.73 -12.68 -0.01
N SER A 10 1.22 -13.06 -1.19
CA SER A 10 1.72 -14.22 -1.94
C SER A 10 3.21 -14.11 -2.27
N TRP A 11 3.68 -12.91 -2.64
CA TRP A 11 5.11 -12.67 -2.79
C TRP A 11 5.86 -13.00 -1.51
N ARG A 12 5.50 -12.38 -0.38
CA ARG A 12 6.19 -12.53 0.91
C ARG A 12 6.12 -13.94 1.50
N THR A 13 5.03 -14.68 1.28
CA THR A 13 4.79 -15.98 1.94
C THR A 13 5.11 -17.18 1.07
N GLU A 14 4.99 -17.07 -0.25
CA GLU A 14 5.10 -18.22 -1.16
C GLU A 14 6.26 -18.09 -2.14
N LYS A 15 6.34 -16.98 -2.86
CA LYS A 15 7.23 -16.84 -4.02
C LYS A 15 8.66 -16.52 -3.61
N ILE A 16 8.87 -15.47 -2.81
CA ILE A 16 10.22 -15.04 -2.42
C ILE A 16 10.63 -15.55 -1.04
N LYS A 17 9.70 -16.06 -0.21
CA LYS A 17 9.98 -16.56 1.16
C LYS A 17 11.19 -17.50 1.20
N LYS A 18 11.17 -18.54 0.34
CA LYS A 18 12.24 -19.55 0.27
C LYS A 18 13.59 -18.96 -0.18
N CYS A 19 13.57 -17.87 -0.93
CA CYS A 19 14.79 -17.18 -1.36
C CYS A 19 15.37 -16.30 -0.25
N LEU A 20 14.50 -15.78 0.64
CA LEU A 20 14.89 -14.96 1.78
C LEU A 20 15.42 -15.79 2.95
N GLU A 21 14.84 -16.95 3.23
CA GLU A 21 15.20 -17.82 4.38
C GLU A 21 16.51 -18.58 4.18
N ASN A 22 16.87 -18.93 2.94
CA ASN A 22 17.93 -19.92 2.67
C ASN A 22 19.33 -19.37 2.33
N ASN A 23 19.58 -18.05 2.38
CA ASN A 23 20.90 -17.51 2.01
C ASN A 23 21.40 -16.37 2.94
N ASN A 24 22.53 -16.63 3.59
CA ASN A 24 23.37 -15.71 4.39
C ASN A 24 24.02 -14.60 3.53
N GLY A 25 23.23 -13.77 2.84
CA GLY A 25 23.71 -12.52 2.25
C GLY A 25 23.71 -12.40 0.72
N ASN A 26 23.28 -13.43 -0.03
CA ASN A 26 23.24 -13.38 -1.51
C ASN A 26 21.88 -13.83 -2.09
N ARG A 27 20.79 -13.31 -1.51
CA ARG A 27 19.39 -13.80 -1.66
C ARG A 27 18.85 -13.80 -3.10
N CYS A 28 19.22 -12.82 -3.92
CA CYS A 28 18.77 -12.71 -5.33
C CYS A 28 19.91 -12.84 -6.37
N ASN A 29 21.14 -13.15 -5.95
CA ASN A 29 22.33 -13.05 -6.79
C ASN A 29 22.88 -14.38 -7.34
N LYS A 30 22.36 -15.53 -6.93
CA LYS A 30 22.75 -16.84 -7.50
C LYS A 30 21.92 -17.13 -8.75
N LYS A 31 22.56 -17.50 -9.87
CA LYS A 31 21.94 -17.95 -11.14
C LYS A 31 21.06 -19.19 -10.93
N ASN A 32 19.86 -19.01 -10.39
CA ASN A 32 18.86 -20.03 -10.04
C ASN A 32 17.46 -19.38 -10.06
N LYS A 33 16.40 -20.18 -9.89
CA LYS A 33 15.00 -19.75 -9.80
C LYS A 33 14.75 -18.51 -8.91
N CYS A 34 15.51 -18.34 -7.82
CA CYS A 34 15.41 -17.15 -6.96
C CYS A 34 15.81 -15.83 -7.63
N LYS A 35 16.75 -15.84 -8.57
CA LYS A 35 17.09 -14.64 -9.34
C LYS A 35 15.90 -14.23 -10.21
N ASP A 36 15.31 -15.19 -10.92
CA ASP A 36 14.16 -14.94 -11.79
C ASP A 36 12.93 -14.50 -10.98
N ASP A 37 12.68 -15.13 -9.82
CA ASP A 37 11.58 -14.75 -8.92
C ASP A 37 11.79 -13.33 -8.35
N CYS A 38 13.01 -12.95 -7.97
CA CYS A 38 13.32 -11.59 -7.52
C CYS A 38 13.19 -10.55 -8.65
N GLU A 39 13.66 -10.86 -9.86
CA GLU A 39 13.50 -9.97 -11.02
C GLU A 39 12.02 -9.80 -11.38
N CYS A 40 11.22 -10.87 -11.31
CA CYS A 40 9.77 -10.80 -11.50
C CYS A 40 9.10 -9.94 -10.42
N PHE A 41 9.49 -10.12 -9.16
CA PHE A 41 8.97 -9.30 -8.06
C PHE A 41 9.31 -7.82 -8.26
N GLN A 42 10.55 -7.49 -8.62
CA GLN A 42 10.97 -6.11 -8.89
C GLN A 42 10.14 -5.49 -10.03
N ARG A 43 9.95 -6.21 -11.14
CA ARG A 43 9.09 -5.74 -12.25
C ARG A 43 7.64 -5.55 -11.82
N TRP A 44 7.12 -6.42 -10.96
CA TRP A 44 5.78 -6.27 -10.39
C TRP A 44 5.69 -5.01 -9.52
N VAL A 45 6.66 -4.75 -8.65
CA VAL A 45 6.72 -3.52 -7.83
C VAL A 45 6.76 -2.28 -8.72
N ASP A 46 7.62 -2.23 -9.73
CA ASP A 46 7.74 -1.10 -10.65
C ASP A 46 6.43 -0.82 -11.41
N LYS A 47 5.75 -1.90 -11.83
CA LYS A 47 4.42 -1.81 -12.45
C LYS A 47 3.40 -1.26 -11.46
N LYS A 48 3.39 -1.75 -10.21
CA LYS A 48 2.46 -1.27 -9.18
C LYS A 48 2.72 0.17 -8.77
N LYS A 49 3.97 0.64 -8.73
CA LYS A 49 4.29 2.07 -8.53
C LYS A 49 3.71 2.95 -9.63
N THR A 50 3.79 2.48 -10.88
CA THR A 50 3.22 3.19 -12.03
C THR A 50 1.70 3.24 -11.98
N GLU A 51 1.03 2.10 -11.72
CA GLU A 51 -0.42 2.03 -11.53
C GLU A 51 -0.87 2.92 -10.36
N TRP A 52 -0.15 2.88 -9.24
CA TRP A 52 -0.45 3.66 -8.05
C TRP A 52 -0.34 5.16 -8.28
N LYS A 53 0.70 5.62 -8.99
CA LYS A 53 0.85 7.02 -9.38
C LYS A 53 -0.37 7.51 -10.19
N ALA A 54 -0.81 6.74 -11.17
CA ALA A 54 -1.98 7.09 -11.98
C ALA A 54 -3.26 7.15 -11.13
N ILE A 55 -3.41 6.25 -10.15
CA ILE A 55 -4.54 6.29 -9.20
C ILE A 55 -4.50 7.56 -8.35
N LYS A 56 -3.33 7.95 -7.82
CA LYS A 56 -3.17 9.19 -7.04
C LYS A 56 -3.55 10.43 -7.87
N GLU A 57 -3.06 10.50 -9.10
CA GLU A 57 -3.39 11.58 -10.04
C GLU A 57 -4.89 11.63 -10.35
N HIS A 58 -5.51 10.48 -10.63
CA HIS A 58 -6.95 10.42 -10.87
C HIS A 58 -7.76 10.83 -9.63
N PHE A 59 -7.35 10.37 -8.44
CA PHE A 59 -8.00 10.72 -7.17
C PHE A 59 -7.91 12.22 -6.90
N GLY A 60 -6.74 12.84 -7.12
CA GLY A 60 -6.53 14.29 -6.96
C GLY A 60 -7.34 15.14 -7.93
N ASN A 61 -7.66 14.59 -9.11
CA ASN A 61 -8.41 15.28 -10.17
C ASN A 61 -9.94 15.18 -10.01
N GLN A 62 -10.47 14.68 -8.89
CA GLN A 62 -11.91 14.66 -8.65
C GLN A 62 -12.47 16.08 -8.51
N GLU A 63 -13.65 16.34 -9.11
CA GLU A 63 -14.31 17.65 -9.08
C GLU A 63 -14.58 18.17 -7.66
N ALA A 64 -14.72 17.27 -6.69
CA ALA A 64 -14.88 17.61 -5.27
C ALA A 64 -13.71 18.43 -4.70
N PHE A 65 -12.52 18.34 -5.29
CA PHE A 65 -11.31 19.07 -4.89
C PHE A 65 -11.01 20.29 -5.76
N LYS A 66 -11.73 20.48 -6.88
CA LYS A 66 -11.50 21.59 -7.83
C LYS A 66 -12.41 22.80 -7.59
N LYS A 67 -13.46 22.66 -6.77
CA LYS A 67 -14.41 23.75 -6.52
C LYS A 67 -13.80 24.82 -5.63
N GLU A 68 -13.60 26.01 -6.19
CA GLU A 68 -13.31 27.22 -5.41
C GLU A 68 -14.51 27.53 -4.51
N GLY A 69 -14.30 27.49 -3.18
CA GLY A 69 -15.32 27.77 -2.17
C GLY A 69 -15.54 26.68 -1.13
N GLY A 70 -14.83 25.54 -1.22
CA GLY A 70 -15.01 24.39 -0.33
C GLY A 70 -16.30 23.63 -0.66
N ASN A 71 -16.29 22.31 -0.49
CA ASN A 71 -17.55 21.58 -0.44
C ASN A 71 -18.16 21.74 0.98
N SER A 72 -19.48 21.69 1.11
CA SER A 72 -20.17 21.88 2.39
C SER A 72 -19.70 20.90 3.49
N ALA A 73 -19.17 19.74 3.08
CA ALA A 73 -18.58 18.77 4.01
C ALA A 73 -17.21 19.23 4.55
N SER A 74 -16.36 19.89 3.75
CA SER A 74 -15.07 20.46 4.20
C SER A 74 -15.25 21.55 5.25
N GLY A 75 -16.29 22.38 5.13
CA GLY A 75 -16.63 23.37 6.16
C GLY A 75 -17.00 22.75 7.52
N MET A 76 -17.48 21.51 7.52
CA MET A 76 -17.86 20.76 8.73
C MET A 76 -16.72 19.87 9.26
N LEU A 77 -15.93 19.25 8.37
CA LEU A 77 -14.89 18.27 8.71
C LEU A 77 -13.49 18.87 8.87
N GLY A 78 -13.29 20.12 8.43
CA GLY A 78 -12.00 20.81 8.44
C GLY A 78 -11.46 21.03 7.02
N LYS A 79 -10.71 22.13 6.85
CA LYS A 79 -10.13 22.53 5.56
C LYS A 79 -9.12 21.50 5.03
N GLU A 80 -8.56 20.69 5.91
CA GLU A 80 -7.67 19.59 5.58
C GLU A 80 -8.33 18.57 4.63
N PHE A 81 -9.66 18.38 4.72
CA PHE A 81 -10.42 17.51 3.83
C PHE A 81 -10.63 18.10 2.42
N GLU A 82 -10.19 19.33 2.16
CA GLU A 82 -10.07 19.88 0.80
C GLU A 82 -8.81 19.37 0.08
N SER A 83 -7.83 18.84 0.82
CA SER A 83 -6.63 18.26 0.24
C SER A 83 -6.86 16.81 -0.19
N PRO A 84 -6.72 16.47 -1.48
CA PRO A 84 -6.84 15.10 -1.94
C PRO A 84 -5.86 14.16 -1.24
N ASP A 85 -4.64 14.64 -0.99
CA ASP A 85 -3.60 13.84 -0.32
C ASP A 85 -4.01 13.50 1.12
N PHE A 86 -4.58 14.45 1.85
CA PHE A 86 -5.04 14.23 3.23
C PHE A 86 -6.22 13.26 3.30
N VAL A 87 -7.18 13.40 2.38
CA VAL A 87 -8.33 12.49 2.28
C VAL A 87 -7.85 11.09 1.90
N LEU A 88 -7.00 10.97 0.89
CA LEU A 88 -6.45 9.69 0.45
C LEU A 88 -5.66 9.00 1.57
N GLN A 89 -4.82 9.76 2.28
CA GLN A 89 -4.07 9.24 3.43
C GLN A 89 -5.03 8.75 4.52
N THR A 90 -6.11 9.48 4.81
CA THR A 90 -7.11 9.10 5.81
C THR A 90 -7.85 7.82 5.42
N LEU A 91 -8.30 7.72 4.16
CA LEU A 91 -8.97 6.53 3.62
C LEU A 91 -8.10 5.28 3.69
N LEU A 92 -6.79 5.44 3.48
CA LEU A 92 -5.83 4.33 3.46
C LEU A 92 -5.25 4.02 4.84
N LYS A 93 -5.64 4.72 5.91
CA LYS A 93 -5.24 4.34 7.27
C LYS A 93 -5.70 2.92 7.57
N LYS A 94 -4.85 2.15 8.27
CA LYS A 94 -5.05 0.71 8.54
C LYS A 94 -6.48 0.36 8.95
N ASP A 95 -7.02 1.04 9.96
CA ASP A 95 -8.35 0.72 10.49
C ASP A 95 -9.46 0.94 9.45
N LEU A 96 -9.47 2.11 8.80
CA LEU A 96 -10.49 2.45 7.80
C LEU A 96 -10.35 1.60 6.53
N LEU A 97 -9.13 1.32 6.11
CA LEU A 97 -8.83 0.41 4.99
C LEU A 97 -9.37 -0.99 5.29
N LEU A 98 -9.06 -1.57 6.46
CA LEU A 98 -9.54 -2.90 6.83
C LEU A 98 -11.07 -2.97 6.92
N THR A 99 -11.71 -1.94 7.50
CA THR A 99 -13.18 -1.84 7.52
C THR A 99 -13.75 -1.80 6.09
N SER A 100 -13.21 -0.95 5.22
CA SER A 100 -13.69 -0.84 3.83
C SER A 100 -13.53 -2.14 3.04
N LEU A 101 -12.44 -2.88 3.27
CA LEU A 101 -12.20 -4.19 2.67
C LEU A 101 -13.20 -5.23 3.20
N GLN A 102 -13.50 -5.19 4.50
CA GLN A 102 -14.45 -6.09 5.13
C GLN A 102 -15.87 -5.87 4.60
N GLU A 103 -16.30 -4.62 4.48
CA GLU A 103 -17.61 -4.26 3.95
C GLU A 103 -17.75 -4.65 2.46
N ALA A 104 -16.71 -4.44 1.65
CA ALA A 104 -16.77 -4.70 0.21
C ALA A 104 -16.67 -6.19 -0.15
N TYR A 105 -15.84 -6.97 0.56
CA TYR A 105 -15.48 -8.33 0.14
C TYR A 105 -15.94 -9.43 1.12
N GLY A 106 -16.31 -9.10 2.36
CA GLY A 106 -16.86 -10.06 3.34
C GLY A 106 -15.92 -11.19 3.82
N ASN A 107 -14.76 -11.40 3.18
CA ASN A 107 -13.85 -12.49 3.50
C ASN A 107 -12.96 -12.17 4.72
N THR A 108 -13.12 -12.93 5.81
CA THR A 108 -12.41 -12.69 7.08
C THR A 108 -10.98 -13.21 7.10
N GLU A 109 -10.63 -14.24 6.32
CA GLU A 109 -9.30 -14.87 6.36
C GLU A 109 -8.27 -14.06 5.58
N ASP A 110 -8.60 -13.63 4.36
CA ASP A 110 -7.73 -12.75 3.55
C ASP A 110 -7.46 -11.42 4.27
N ILE A 111 -8.49 -10.83 4.87
CA ILE A 111 -8.36 -9.58 5.64
C ILE A 111 -7.49 -9.77 6.87
N LYS A 112 -7.54 -10.94 7.53
CA LYS A 112 -6.66 -11.25 8.66
C LYS A 112 -5.19 -11.26 8.22
N HIS A 113 -4.88 -11.89 7.09
CA HIS A 113 -3.50 -11.89 6.57
C HIS A 113 -3.05 -10.50 6.13
N ILE A 114 -3.93 -9.70 5.53
CA ILE A 114 -3.65 -8.29 5.20
C ILE A 114 -3.35 -7.50 6.48
N LYS A 115 -4.17 -7.64 7.52
CA LYS A 115 -3.96 -6.99 8.82
C LYS A 115 -2.59 -7.35 9.41
N GLU A 116 -2.26 -8.64 9.45
CA GLU A 116 -0.96 -9.11 9.95
C GLU A 116 0.22 -8.57 9.14
N MET A 117 0.07 -8.38 7.83
CA MET A 117 1.09 -7.71 7.02
C MET A 117 1.23 -6.24 7.42
N LEU A 118 0.13 -5.49 7.48
CA LEU A 118 0.14 -4.07 7.83
C LEU A 118 0.73 -3.83 9.22
N ASP A 119 0.42 -4.68 10.20
CA ASP A 119 1.00 -4.61 11.55
C ASP A 119 2.53 -4.80 11.54
N LYS A 120 3.05 -5.72 10.71
CA LYS A 120 4.50 -5.94 10.57
C LYS A 120 5.21 -4.73 9.95
N GLU A 121 4.59 -4.09 8.98
CA GLU A 121 5.16 -2.91 8.32
C GLU A 121 5.11 -1.69 9.24
N GLU A 122 4.04 -1.50 10.01
CA GLU A 122 3.96 -0.43 11.00
C GLU A 122 5.06 -0.56 12.07
N ALA A 123 5.31 -1.78 12.55
CA ALA A 123 6.41 -2.07 13.47
C ALA A 123 7.79 -1.82 12.84
N ALA A 124 7.99 -2.17 11.57
CA ALA A 124 9.26 -1.96 10.87
C ALA A 124 9.55 -0.48 10.55
N VAL A 125 8.50 0.32 10.28
CA VAL A 125 8.61 1.75 10.00
C VAL A 125 8.87 2.57 11.27
N LEU A 126 8.42 2.11 12.44
CA LEU A 126 8.74 2.74 13.73
C LEU A 126 10.25 2.69 14.06
N ASP A 127 11.00 1.74 13.50
CA ASP A 127 12.47 1.64 13.63
C ASP A 127 13.24 2.58 12.68
N ILE A 128 12.58 3.19 11.68
CA ILE A 128 13.19 4.08 10.68
C ILE A 128 12.49 5.46 10.74
N LEU A 129 12.94 6.34 11.63
CA LEU A 129 12.33 7.66 11.83
C LEU A 129 12.34 8.55 10.56
N GLY A 130 11.25 9.32 10.36
CA GLY A 130 11.27 10.56 9.56
C GLY A 130 10.14 10.70 8.54
N GLY A 131 9.15 11.55 8.85
CA GLY A 131 8.03 11.88 7.95
C GLY A 131 8.49 12.50 6.63
N GLY A 132 8.32 11.75 5.55
CA GLY A 132 8.51 12.20 4.16
C GLY A 132 7.19 12.27 3.40
N LYS A 133 7.20 12.99 2.27
CA LYS A 133 6.07 13.36 1.40
C LYS A 133 5.34 12.21 0.68
N ASP A 134 5.72 10.97 0.93
CA ASP A 134 5.07 9.75 0.44
C ASP A 134 4.57 8.94 1.64
N ASN A 135 3.32 9.19 2.02
CA ASN A 135 2.82 8.98 3.39
C ASN A 135 1.54 8.13 3.48
N THR A 136 1.06 7.56 2.37
CA THR A 136 -0.04 6.58 2.43
C THR A 136 0.46 5.19 2.80
N THR A 137 -0.43 4.35 3.34
CA THR A 137 -0.13 2.94 3.64
C THR A 137 0.36 2.19 2.41
N ILE A 138 -0.16 2.53 1.22
CA ILE A 138 0.23 1.89 -0.04
C ILE A 138 1.63 2.32 -0.48
N ASP A 139 1.99 3.60 -0.32
CA ASP A 139 3.35 4.07 -0.64
C ASP A 139 4.40 3.37 0.25
N LYS A 140 4.06 3.02 1.49
CA LYS A 140 4.95 2.29 2.40
C LYS A 140 5.13 0.82 2.01
N LEU A 141 4.19 0.24 1.28
CA LEU A 141 4.22 -1.18 0.86
C LEU A 141 4.98 -1.40 -0.46
N LEU A 142 5.18 -0.36 -1.28
CA LEU A 142 5.80 -0.43 -2.61
C LEU A 142 7.23 0.11 -2.65
#